data_AF-A0A929L5B2-F1
#
_entry.id   AF-A0A929L5B2-F1
#
_cell.length_a   1.000
_cell.length_b   1.000
_cell.length_c   1.000
_cell.angle_alpha   90.00
_cell.angle_beta   90.00
_cell.angle_gamma   90.00
#
_symmetry.space_group_name_H-M   'P 1'
#
loop_
_entity.id
_entity.type
_entity.pdbx_description
1 polymer ?
#
loop_
_entity_poly.entity_id
_entity_poly.type
_entity_poly.pdbx_seq_one_letter_code
_entity_poly.pdbx_strand_id
1 'polypeptide(L)'
;MDIQTVMEELNQMTAERDWDQFHSPENLAKSIMIEGGELLECFQWDAEHYDLDRVKAELADVLSYCLMLCDKLHLDPAQIVHGKLQSTLKKYPVEKAKGKNTKYTDL
;
A
#
# COMPACT_ATOMS: atom_id res chain seq x y z
N MET A 1 9.37 -13.05 8.75
CA MET A 1 8.18 -13.50 8.01
C MET A 1 8.27 -12.93 6.62
N ASP A 2 8.02 -13.71 5.57
CA ASP A 2 7.95 -13.19 4.20
C ASP A 2 6.53 -12.74 3.86
N ILE A 3 6.37 -12.06 2.73
CA ILE A 3 5.09 -11.51 2.29
C ILE A 3 4.05 -12.60 2.01
N GLN A 4 4.51 -13.77 1.57
CA GLN A 4 3.66 -14.90 1.26
C GLN A 4 3.03 -15.46 2.55
N THR A 5 3.84 -15.61 3.60
CA THR A 5 3.37 -16.03 4.93
C THR A 5 2.34 -15.04 5.48
N VAL A 6 2.56 -13.73 5.31
CA VAL A 6 1.59 -12.69 5.75
C VAL A 6 0.27 -12.83 4.99
N MET A 7 0.31 -13.04 3.67
CA MET A 7 -0.88 -13.24 2.85
C MET A 7 -1.66 -14.49 3.26
N GLU A 8 -0.95 -15.58 3.59
CA GLU A 8 -1.57 -16.81 4.09
C GLU A 8 -2.28 -16.58 5.43
N GLU A 9 -1.67 -15.86 6.37
CA GLU A 9 -2.31 -15.49 7.65
C GLU A 9 -3.53 -14.58 7.45
N LEU A 10 -3.47 -13.60 6.54
CA LEU A 10 -4.60 -12.74 6.19
C LEU A 10 -5.76 -13.53 5.58
N ASN A 11 -5.44 -14.48 4.70
CA ASN A 11 -6.43 -15.36 4.07
C ASN A 11 -7.07 -16.29 5.10
N GLN A 12 -6.28 -16.86 6.00
CA GLN A 12 -6.80 -17.67 7.11
C GLN A 12 -7.72 -16.84 8.02
N MET A 13 -7.28 -15.66 8.44
CA MET A 13 -8.06 -14.74 9.29
C MET A 13 -9.40 -14.39 8.66
N THR A 14 -9.39 -14.11 7.35
CA THR A 14 -10.59 -13.83 6.54
C THR A 14 -11.52 -15.05 6.47
N ALA A 15 -10.98 -16.23 6.20
CA ALA A 15 -11.75 -17.47 6.06
C ALA A 15 -12.41 -17.89 7.38
N GLU A 16 -11.69 -17.81 8.50
CA GLU A 16 -12.22 -18.13 9.83
C GLU A 16 -13.45 -17.30 10.23
N ARG A 17 -13.59 -16.11 9.64
CA ARG A 17 -14.68 -15.16 9.92
C ARG A 17 -15.73 -15.09 8.82
N ASP A 18 -15.58 -15.91 7.78
CA ASP A 18 -16.41 -15.87 6.58
C ASP A 18 -16.46 -14.46 5.95
N TRP A 19 -15.35 -13.71 6.03
CA TRP A 19 -15.29 -12.32 5.56
C TRP A 19 -15.03 -12.19 4.06
N ASP A 20 -14.65 -13.28 3.40
CA ASP A 20 -14.35 -13.27 1.95
C ASP A 20 -15.53 -12.74 1.12
N GLN A 21 -16.76 -12.95 1.57
CA GLN A 21 -17.99 -12.44 0.96
C GLN A 21 -18.06 -10.91 0.89
N PHE A 22 -17.34 -10.20 1.76
CA PHE A 22 -17.28 -8.73 1.80
C PHE A 22 -16.06 -8.16 1.07
N HIS A 23 -15.07 -9.00 0.76
CA HIS A 23 -13.79 -8.61 0.14
C HIS A 23 -13.87 -8.63 -1.40
N SER A 24 -14.87 -7.94 -1.96
CA SER A 24 -14.86 -7.63 -3.40
C SER A 24 -13.69 -6.69 -3.72
N PRO A 25 -13.13 -6.70 -4.95
CA PRO A 25 -12.06 -5.77 -5.33
C PRO A 25 -12.44 -4.30 -5.11
N GLU A 26 -13.71 -3.95 -5.33
CA GLU A 26 -14.23 -2.61 -5.06
C GLU A 26 -14.19 -2.26 -3.57
N ASN A 27 -14.61 -3.19 -2.70
CA ASN A 27 -14.62 -2.95 -1.27
C ASN A 27 -13.21 -2.87 -0.70
N LEU A 28 -12.30 -3.73 -1.13
CA LEU A 28 -10.89 -3.66 -0.73
C LEU A 28 -10.24 -2.34 -1.17
N ALA A 29 -10.54 -1.86 -2.39
CA ALA A 29 -10.06 -0.55 -2.84
C ALA A 29 -10.61 0.61 -1.99
N LYS A 30 -11.86 0.52 -1.52
CA LYS A 30 -12.43 1.49 -0.57
C LYS A 30 -11.70 1.42 0.77
N SER A 31 -11.46 0.23 1.31
CA SER A 31 -10.71 0.05 2.57
C SER A 31 -9.31 0.66 2.48
N ILE A 32 -8.56 0.44 1.39
CA ILE A 32 -7.24 1.07 1.18
C ILE A 32 -7.33 2.60 1.29
N MET A 33 -8.37 3.21 0.75
CA MET A 33 -8.54 4.67 0.82
C MET A 33 -8.96 5.16 2.20
N ILE A 34 -9.75 4.37 2.94
CA ILE A 34 -10.16 4.68 4.31
C ILE A 34 -8.92 4.65 5.22
N GLU A 35 -8.15 3.56 5.21
CA GLU A 35 -6.93 3.45 6.03
C GLU A 35 -5.84 4.42 5.57
N GLY A 36 -5.80 4.75 4.27
CA GLY A 36 -4.95 5.83 3.78
C GLY A 36 -5.31 7.20 4.36
N GLY A 37 -6.59 7.41 4.69
CA GLY A 37 -7.07 8.58 5.43
C GLY A 37 -6.65 8.56 6.90
N GLU A 38 -6.74 7.42 7.57
CA GLU A 38 -6.29 7.25 8.97
C GLU A 38 -4.77 7.46 9.09
N LEU A 39 -4.00 6.91 8.13
CA LEU A 39 -2.58 7.16 8.00
C LEU A 39 -2.27 8.65 7.77
N LEU A 40 -3.07 9.35 6.95
CA LEU A 40 -2.92 10.79 6.75
C LEU A 40 -3.21 11.57 8.04
N GLU A 41 -4.20 11.15 8.83
CA GLU A 41 -4.58 11.80 10.08
C GLU A 41 -3.40 11.85 11.07
N CYS A 42 -2.53 10.84 11.05
CA CYS A 42 -1.31 10.81 11.89
C CYS A 42 -0.39 12.02 11.69
N PHE A 43 -0.48 12.71 10.56
CA PHE A 43 0.33 13.87 10.20
C PHE A 43 -0.48 15.16 10.02
N GLN A 44 -1.79 15.13 10.29
CA GLN A 44 -2.69 16.25 9.95
C GLN A 44 -2.35 17.55 10.66
N TRP A 45 -1.90 17.47 11.91
CA TRP A 45 -1.70 18.62 12.80
C TRP A 45 -0.23 18.90 13.13
N ASP A 46 0.65 17.91 13.00
CA ASP A 46 2.08 18.04 13.19
C ASP A 46 2.81 16.98 12.34
N ALA A 47 3.67 17.44 11.43
CA ALA A 47 4.46 16.56 10.56
C ALA A 47 5.82 16.16 11.18
N GLU A 48 6.24 16.84 12.25
CA GLU A 48 7.53 16.64 12.91
C GLU A 48 7.39 15.80 14.20
N HIS A 49 6.28 15.94 14.93
CA HIS A 49 5.99 15.20 16.16
C HIS A 49 4.72 14.35 16.02
N TYR A 50 4.87 13.18 15.39
CA TYR A 50 3.80 12.19 15.23
C TYR A 50 3.98 10.97 16.15
N ASP A 51 2.89 10.28 16.45
CA ASP A 51 2.90 9.00 17.14
C ASP A 51 3.32 7.89 16.17
N LEU A 52 4.57 7.44 16.29
CA LEU A 52 5.12 6.40 15.41
C LEU A 52 4.40 5.06 15.55
N ASP A 53 3.85 4.73 16.71
CA ASP A 53 3.15 3.46 16.89
C ASP A 53 1.78 3.50 16.22
N ARG A 54 1.09 4.66 16.26
CA ARG A 54 -0.11 4.87 15.43
C ARG A 54 0.22 4.80 13.94
N VAL A 55 1.27 5.47 13.48
CA VAL A 55 1.68 5.41 12.05
C VAL A 55 1.96 3.98 11.60
N LYS A 56 2.60 3.15 12.42
CA LYS A 56 2.83 1.73 12.09
C LYS A 56 1.53 0.95 11.97
N ALA A 57 0.56 1.21 12.85
CA ALA A 57 -0.75 0.56 12.81
C ALA A 57 -1.47 0.89 11.49
N GLU A 58 -1.68 2.17 11.19
CA GLU A 58 -2.43 2.57 9.99
C GLU A 58 -1.69 2.15 8.70
N LEU A 59 -0.35 2.21 8.69
CA LEU A 59 0.44 1.73 7.56
C LEU A 59 0.30 0.21 7.38
N ALA A 60 0.23 -0.56 8.46
CA ALA A 60 0.00 -2.00 8.40
C ALA A 60 -1.40 -2.31 7.86
N ASP A 61 -2.42 -1.53 8.20
CA ASP A 61 -3.77 -1.69 7.68
C ASP A 61 -3.85 -1.39 6.18
N VAL A 62 -3.25 -0.27 5.73
CA VAL A 62 -3.11 0.04 4.30
C VAL A 62 -2.43 -1.10 3.53
N LEU A 63 -1.30 -1.61 4.06
CA LEU A 63 -0.57 -2.70 3.43
C LEU A 63 -1.40 -3.99 3.40
N SER A 64 -2.08 -4.33 4.48
CA SER A 64 -2.91 -5.54 4.58
C SER A 64 -4.00 -5.55 3.53
N TYR A 65 -4.75 -4.45 3.37
CA TYR A 65 -5.77 -4.35 2.33
C TYR A 65 -5.19 -4.35 0.91
N CYS A 66 -3.99 -3.78 0.70
CA CYS A 66 -3.29 -3.90 -0.58
C CYS A 66 -2.94 -5.35 -0.91
N LEU A 67 -2.47 -6.12 0.07
CA LEU A 67 -2.15 -7.54 -0.09
C LEU A 67 -3.40 -8.38 -0.36
N MET A 68 -4.47 -8.14 0.39
CA MET A 68 -5.76 -8.80 0.17
C MET A 68 -6.33 -8.49 -1.22
N LEU A 69 -6.16 -7.25 -1.70
CA LEU A 69 -6.56 -6.88 -3.06
C LEU A 69 -5.71 -7.58 -4.12
N CYS A 70 -4.39 -7.70 -3.88
CA CYS A 70 -3.51 -8.47 -4.77
C CYS A 70 -3.95 -9.93 -4.84
N ASP A 71 -4.22 -10.56 -3.70
CA ASP A 71 -4.71 -11.94 -3.62
C ASP A 71 -6.02 -12.11 -4.41
N LYS A 72 -7.01 -11.22 -4.16
CA LYS A 72 -8.30 -11.25 -4.87
C LYS A 72 -8.21 -11.07 -6.38
N LEU A 73 -7.19 -10.35 -6.85
CA LEU A 73 -6.95 -10.12 -8.27
C LEU A 73 -5.92 -11.10 -8.86
N HIS A 74 -5.42 -12.04 -8.07
CA HIS A 74 -4.38 -13.00 -8.45
C HIS A 74 -3.09 -12.32 -8.96
N LEU A 75 -2.67 -11.28 -8.24
CA LEU A 75 -1.47 -10.49 -8.53
C LEU A 75 -0.36 -10.81 -7.53
N ASP A 76 0.87 -10.91 -8.03
CA ASP A 76 2.06 -10.96 -7.18
C ASP A 76 2.46 -9.52 -6.77
N PRO A 77 2.44 -9.17 -5.46
CA PRO A 77 2.74 -7.83 -5.00
C PRO A 77 4.15 -7.35 -5.39
N ALA A 78 5.14 -8.24 -5.36
CA ALA A 78 6.51 -7.90 -5.70
C ALA A 78 6.66 -7.59 -7.19
N GLN A 79 6.01 -8.38 -8.05
CA GLN A 79 6.03 -8.18 -9.50
C GLN A 79 5.34 -6.89 -9.92
N ILE A 80 4.18 -6.55 -9.34
CA ILE A 80 3.48 -5.30 -9.69
C ILE A 80 4.30 -4.06 -9.27
N VAL A 81 4.91 -4.10 -8.08
CA VAL A 81 5.77 -3.01 -7.59
C VAL A 81 7.03 -2.91 -8.44
N HIS A 82 7.67 -4.04 -8.76
CA HIS A 82 8.86 -4.07 -9.59
C HIS A 82 8.60 -3.53 -11.00
N GLY A 83 7.51 -3.95 -11.65
CA GLY A 83 7.12 -3.43 -12.97
C GLY A 83 6.89 -1.91 -12.98
N LYS A 84 6.24 -1.40 -11.92
CA LYS A 84 6.05 0.04 -11.73
C LYS A 84 7.38 0.76 -11.51
N LEU A 85 8.26 0.21 -10.68
CA LEU A 85 9.58 0.77 -10.37
C LEU A 85 10.41 0.94 -11.64
N GLN A 86 10.51 -0.09 -12.49
CA GLN A 86 11.24 -0.01 -13.76
C GLN A 86 10.71 1.10 -14.67
N SER A 87 9.38 1.29 -14.70
CA SER A 87 8.75 2.37 -15.45
C SER A 87 9.06 3.75 -14.86
N THR A 88 9.09 3.87 -13.53
CA THR A 88 9.46 5.10 -12.83
C THR A 88 10.91 5.48 -13.08
N LEU A 89 11.85 4.54 -13.01
CA LEU A 89 13.28 4.78 -13.27
C LEU A 89 13.53 5.33 -14.68
N LYS A 90 12.78 4.83 -15.68
CA LYS A 90 12.86 5.35 -17.05
C LYS A 90 12.31 6.78 -17.18
N LYS A 91 11.26 7.12 -16.41
CA LYS A 91 10.65 8.46 -16.41
C LYS A 91 11.48 9.49 -15.64
N TYR A 92 12.16 9.07 -14.58
CA TYR A 92 12.91 9.93 -13.67
C TYR A 92 14.39 9.50 -13.62
N PRO A 93 15.17 9.70 -14.70
CA PRO A 93 16.60 9.38 -14.67
C PRO A 93 17.33 10.28 -13.66
N VAL A 94 18.30 9.71 -12.95
CA VAL A 94 19.03 10.38 -11.84
C VAL A 94 19.55 11.75 -12.25
N GLU A 95 20.18 11.84 -13.42
CA GLU A 95 20.78 13.08 -13.94
C GLU A 95 19.79 14.23 -14.11
N LYS A 96 18.51 13.93 -14.30
CA LYS A 96 17.46 14.94 -14.50
C LYS A 96 16.63 15.20 -13.24
N ALA A 97 16.41 14.17 -12.43
CA ALA A 97 15.46 14.17 -11.32
C ALA A 97 16.09 14.35 -9.93
N LYS A 98 17.41 14.21 -9.77
CA LYS A 98 18.06 14.32 -8.46
C LYS A 98 17.79 15.69 -7.83
N GLY A 99 17.20 15.69 -6.63
CA GLY A 99 16.88 16.91 -5.87
C GLY A 99 15.66 17.70 -6.40
N LYS A 100 14.92 17.16 -7.38
CA LYS A 100 13.70 17.77 -7.92
C LYS A 100 12.49 16.90 -7.61
N ASN A 101 11.36 17.52 -7.28
CA ASN A 101 10.05 16.85 -7.14
C ASN A 101 9.09 17.18 -8.30
N THR A 102 9.61 17.78 -9.39
CA THR A 102 8.81 18.13 -10.56
C THR A 102 8.38 16.88 -11.33
N LYS A 103 7.25 16.96 -12.02
CA LYS A 103 6.75 15.85 -12.84
C LYS A 103 7.73 15.55 -13.96
N TYR A 104 7.81 14.30 -14.43
CA TYR A 104 8.74 13.91 -15.49
C TYR A 104 8.57 14.67 -16.82
N THR A 105 7.42 15.31 -17.03
CA THR A 105 7.16 16.21 -18.16
C THR A 105 7.90 17.54 -18.06
N ASP A 106 8.37 17.88 -16.85
CA ASP A 106 8.92 19.17 -16.45
C ASP A 106 10.34 19.03 -15.86
N LEU A 107 11.06 17.94 -16.21
CA LEU A 107 12.40 17.59 -15.71
C LEU A 107 13.56 18.19 -16.51
#